data_AF-A0A381ZPV4-F1
#
_entry.id   AF-A0A381ZPV4-F1
#
_cell.length_a   1.000
_cell.length_b   1.000
_cell.length_c   1.000
_cell.angle_alpha   90.00
_cell.angle_beta   90.00
_cell.angle_gamma   90.00
#
_symmetry.space_group_name_H-M   'P 1'
#
loop_
_entity.id
_entity.type
_entity.pdbx_description
1 polymer ?
#
loop_
_entity_poly.entity_id
_entity_poly.type
_entity_poly.pdbx_seq_one_letter_code
_entity_poly.pdbx_strand_id
1 'polypeptide(L)'
;VNEFRLVSPETTAGIALAIQKWADDNLHYLFDINSLIPENIAKDDNLNRYSEYYVNSSYDLLKHNLVLTFNEALFILLGLDPHNSALPPFHDLDLINYNPFSDGLTLESVFYKTRHCSALKRSVFVSKDGKINSENLIILANAEENMFFQKNSLKNIFKQKRKYTNKESASRNKEICKEWQLLSPLLDTKYQTKVQIYREIIRKQ
;
A
#
# COMPACT_ATOMS: atom_id res chain seq x y z
N VAL A 1 6.51 1.48 19.42
CA VAL A 1 6.19 1.78 18.00
C VAL A 1 6.67 0.69 17.04
N ASN A 2 7.85 0.06 17.24
CA ASN A 2 8.41 -0.94 16.31
C ASN A 2 7.82 -2.37 16.36
N GLU A 3 7.18 -2.81 17.43
CA GLU A 3 6.79 -4.22 17.62
C GLU A 3 5.64 -4.72 16.72
N PHE A 4 5.04 -3.82 15.94
CA PHE A 4 3.90 -4.12 15.06
C PHE A 4 4.21 -3.92 13.58
N ARG A 5 5.43 -3.53 13.21
CA ARG A 5 5.79 -3.29 11.81
C ARG A 5 6.08 -4.58 11.09
N LEU A 6 5.45 -4.77 9.93
CA LEU A 6 5.70 -5.94 9.11
C LEU A 6 7.14 -5.99 8.59
N VAL A 7 7.69 -4.84 8.18
CA VAL A 7 9.04 -4.68 7.65
C VAL A 7 9.86 -3.81 8.60
N SER A 8 11.18 -4.05 8.66
CA SER A 8 12.05 -3.29 9.56
C SER A 8 12.04 -1.78 9.22
N PRO A 9 12.04 -0.90 10.24
CA PRO A 9 12.14 0.55 10.03
C PRO A 9 13.32 0.95 9.16
N GLU A 10 14.47 0.28 9.31
CA GLU A 10 15.69 0.58 8.58
C GLU A 10 15.52 0.30 7.09
N THR A 11 14.84 -0.79 6.75
CA THR A 11 14.53 -1.14 5.35
C THR A 11 13.59 -0.10 4.75
N THR A 12 12.52 0.26 5.47
CA THR A 12 11.52 1.22 5.00
C THR A 12 12.12 2.62 4.85
N ALA A 13 12.90 3.07 5.84
CA ALA A 13 13.57 4.37 5.79
C ALA A 13 14.63 4.41 4.68
N GLY A 14 15.40 3.34 4.50
CA GLY A 14 16.43 3.27 3.45
C GLY A 14 15.87 3.45 2.06
N ILE A 15 14.76 2.76 1.73
CA ILE A 15 14.11 2.94 0.43
C ILE A 15 13.41 4.29 0.31
N ALA A 16 12.75 4.77 1.37
CA ALA A 16 12.07 6.07 1.37
C ALA A 16 13.07 7.21 1.10
N LEU A 17 14.26 7.18 1.72
CA LEU A 17 15.32 8.16 1.46
C LEU A 17 15.83 8.08 0.02
N ALA A 18 15.94 6.88 -0.55
CA ALA A 18 16.36 6.73 -1.95
C ALA A 18 15.30 7.30 -2.92
N ILE A 19 14.01 7.10 -2.63
CA ILE A 19 12.90 7.70 -3.39
C ILE A 19 12.89 9.22 -3.23
N GLN A 20 13.05 9.75 -2.02
CA GLN A 20 13.13 11.20 -1.77
C GLN A 20 14.27 11.82 -2.57
N LYS A 21 15.46 11.23 -2.53
CA LYS A 21 16.61 11.73 -3.30
C LYS A 21 16.31 11.77 -4.81
N TRP A 22 15.72 10.69 -5.34
CA TRP A 22 15.31 10.67 -6.74
C TRP A 22 14.26 11.76 -7.03
N ALA A 23 13.27 11.93 -6.15
CA ALA A 23 12.23 12.95 -6.29
C ALA A 23 12.80 14.36 -6.30
N ASP A 24 13.73 14.68 -5.39
CA ASP A 24 14.39 15.98 -5.30
C ASP A 24 15.14 16.34 -6.60
N ASP A 25 15.74 15.33 -7.24
CA ASP A 25 16.53 15.51 -8.46
C ASP A 25 15.67 15.56 -9.74
N ASN A 26 14.45 15.01 -9.73
CA ASN A 26 13.67 14.74 -10.96
C ASN A 26 12.25 15.33 -10.99
N LEU A 27 11.63 15.62 -9.84
CA LEU A 27 10.28 16.16 -9.79
C LEU A 27 10.28 17.69 -9.70
N HIS A 28 9.34 18.32 -10.39
CA HIS A 28 9.13 19.77 -10.35
C HIS A 28 8.27 20.24 -9.18
N TYR A 29 7.89 19.33 -8.27
CA TYR A 29 7.04 19.60 -7.13
C TYR A 29 7.57 18.91 -5.87
N LEU A 30 7.18 19.43 -4.70
CA LEU A 30 7.53 18.82 -3.42
C LEU A 30 6.81 17.48 -3.27
N PHE A 31 7.58 16.41 -3.22
CA PHE A 31 7.08 15.07 -2.93
C PHE A 31 7.06 14.82 -1.42
N ASP A 32 5.89 14.57 -0.85
CA ASP A 32 5.76 14.25 0.57
C ASP A 32 6.12 12.77 0.81
N ILE A 33 7.36 12.51 1.21
CA ILE A 33 7.82 11.16 1.51
C ILE A 33 7.08 10.50 2.69
N ASN A 34 6.51 11.30 3.60
CA ASN A 34 5.78 10.75 4.75
C ASN A 34 4.50 10.06 4.31
N SER A 35 3.93 10.44 3.16
CA SER A 35 2.79 9.77 2.55
C SER A 35 3.08 8.33 2.12
N LEU A 36 4.36 7.96 1.90
CA LEU A 36 4.75 6.60 1.55
C LEU A 36 4.87 5.66 2.75
N ILE A 37 5.04 6.21 3.94
CA ILE A 37 5.32 5.45 5.15
C ILE A 37 4.00 5.37 5.94
N PRO A 38 3.30 4.22 5.94
CA PRO A 38 1.95 4.12 6.49
C PRO A 38 1.78 4.68 7.91
N GLU A 39 2.79 4.47 8.77
CA GLU A 39 2.78 4.98 10.15
C GLU A 39 3.05 6.48 10.28
N ASN A 40 3.66 7.12 9.28
CA ASN A 40 3.99 8.55 9.28
C ASN A 40 2.89 9.42 8.67
N ILE A 41 1.81 8.82 8.17
CA ILE A 41 0.62 9.55 7.70
C ILE A 41 -0.08 10.13 8.94
N ALA A 42 0.51 11.21 9.45
CA ALA A 42 0.12 11.98 10.61
C ALA A 42 -0.67 13.22 10.19
N LYS A 43 -1.37 13.80 11.15
CA LYS A 43 -2.70 14.35 10.96
C LYS A 43 -2.75 15.86 11.13
N ASP A 44 -3.62 16.51 10.37
CA ASP A 44 -4.37 17.64 10.92
C ASP A 44 -5.27 17.14 12.08
N ASP A 45 -4.77 17.43 13.29
CA ASP A 45 -5.43 17.71 14.56
C ASP A 45 -6.38 16.76 15.29
N ASN A 46 -6.88 15.60 14.80
CA ASN A 46 -7.91 14.89 15.63
C ASN A 46 -8.20 13.36 15.55
N LEU A 47 -7.33 12.43 15.15
CA LEU A 47 -7.63 10.96 15.22
C LEU A 47 -6.38 10.09 15.01
N ASN A 48 -5.97 9.35 16.04
CA ASN A 48 -5.04 8.20 15.93
C ASN A 48 -5.53 7.06 15.00
N ARG A 49 -6.72 7.18 14.38
CA ARG A 49 -7.33 6.12 13.55
C ARG A 49 -6.84 6.09 12.10
N TYR A 50 -6.15 7.13 11.61
CA TYR A 50 -5.80 7.25 10.18
C TYR A 50 -4.48 6.55 9.82
N SER A 51 -3.42 6.69 10.62
CA SER A 51 -2.19 5.89 10.47
C SER A 51 -2.46 4.40 10.71
N GLU A 52 -3.29 4.08 11.72
CA GLU A 52 -3.80 2.71 11.91
C GLU A 52 -4.54 2.21 10.67
N TYR A 53 -5.28 3.04 9.95
CA TYR A 53 -6.02 2.63 8.76
C TYR A 53 -5.07 2.16 7.65
N TYR A 54 -4.05 2.95 7.27
CA TYR A 54 -3.12 2.56 6.21
C TYR A 54 -2.28 1.35 6.60
N VAL A 55 -1.79 1.32 7.85
CA VAL A 55 -1.10 0.15 8.39
C VAL A 55 -2.00 -1.09 8.31
N ASN A 56 -3.27 -0.98 8.73
CA ASN A 56 -4.22 -2.09 8.65
C ASN A 56 -4.59 -2.45 7.22
N SER A 57 -4.67 -1.49 6.30
CA SER A 57 -5.02 -1.72 4.91
C SER A 57 -3.93 -2.51 4.20
N SER A 58 -2.65 -2.15 4.40
CA SER A 58 -1.51 -2.95 3.95
C SER A 58 -1.53 -4.37 4.52
N TYR A 59 -2.01 -4.53 5.76
CA TYR A 59 -2.14 -5.85 6.39
C TYR A 59 -3.36 -6.63 5.90
N ASP A 60 -4.44 -5.96 5.52
CA ASP A 60 -5.63 -6.60 4.97
C ASP A 60 -5.37 -7.17 3.58
N LEU A 61 -4.47 -6.54 2.80
CA LEU A 61 -3.93 -7.10 1.55
C LEU A 61 -3.21 -8.45 1.75
N LEU A 62 -2.79 -8.77 2.97
CA LEU A 62 -2.12 -10.03 3.33
C LEU A 62 -3.04 -11.07 3.97
N LYS A 63 -4.28 -10.72 4.35
CA LYS A 63 -5.19 -11.61 5.11
C LYS A 63 -6.07 -12.51 4.25
N HIS A 64 -6.17 -12.23 2.96
CA HIS A 64 -7.04 -12.93 2.02
C HIS A 64 -6.28 -13.22 0.74
N ASN A 65 -6.59 -14.31 0.02
CA ASN A 65 -6.05 -14.74 -1.28
C ASN A 65 -6.30 -13.70 -2.41
N LEU A 66 -5.86 -12.48 -2.14
CA LEU A 66 -5.90 -11.30 -2.97
C LEU A 66 -4.74 -11.40 -3.93
N VAL A 67 -5.05 -11.05 -5.17
CA VAL A 67 -4.08 -10.98 -6.24
C VAL A 67 -3.51 -9.57 -6.22
N LEU A 68 -2.22 -9.48 -5.96
CA LEU A 68 -1.45 -8.24 -5.93
C LEU A 68 -0.70 -8.09 -7.24
N THR A 69 -0.61 -6.87 -7.74
CA THR A 69 0.33 -6.52 -8.79
C THR A 69 1.77 -6.60 -8.27
N PHE A 70 2.73 -6.67 -9.19
CA PHE A 70 4.15 -6.66 -8.85
C PHE A 70 4.52 -5.44 -7.98
N ASN A 71 4.01 -4.26 -8.33
CA ASN A 71 4.33 -3.02 -7.62
C ASN A 71 3.73 -3.01 -6.21
N GLU A 72 2.46 -3.38 -6.04
CA GLU A 72 1.83 -3.50 -4.72
C GLU A 72 2.59 -4.50 -3.83
N ALA A 73 2.93 -5.67 -4.37
CA ALA A 73 3.69 -6.68 -3.65
C ALA A 73 5.05 -6.15 -3.22
N LEU A 74 5.77 -5.46 -4.11
CA LEU A 74 7.07 -4.89 -3.80
C LEU A 74 6.97 -3.78 -2.74
N PHE A 75 5.95 -2.93 -2.80
CA PHE A 75 5.72 -1.89 -1.79
C PHE A 75 5.50 -2.50 -0.41
N ILE A 76 4.68 -3.55 -0.31
CA ILE A 76 4.47 -4.28 0.95
C ILE A 76 5.78 -4.87 1.46
N LEU A 77 6.60 -5.50 0.59
CA LEU A 77 7.90 -6.07 0.97
C LEU A 77 8.89 -5.01 1.46
N LEU A 78 8.74 -3.77 1.02
CA LEU A 78 9.58 -2.64 1.39
C LEU A 78 9.05 -1.85 2.60
N GLY A 79 7.85 -2.18 3.09
CA GLY A 79 7.19 -1.46 4.18
C GLY A 79 6.58 -0.13 3.78
N LEU A 80 6.35 0.08 2.48
CA LEU A 80 5.70 1.25 1.90
C LEU A 80 4.19 1.04 1.79
N ASP A 81 3.42 2.11 1.69
CA ASP A 81 1.98 2.05 1.45
C ASP A 81 1.66 1.61 0.01
N PRO A 82 1.12 0.40 -0.22
CA PRO A 82 0.85 -0.12 -1.56
C PRO A 82 -0.17 0.71 -2.35
N HIS A 83 -1.03 1.51 -1.70
CA HIS A 83 -1.95 2.41 -2.43
C HIS A 83 -1.21 3.48 -3.23
N ASN A 84 -0.03 3.90 -2.78
CA ASN A 84 0.79 4.86 -3.52
C ASN A 84 1.32 4.28 -4.84
N SER A 85 1.35 2.95 -5.01
CA SER A 85 1.78 2.35 -6.28
C SER A 85 0.85 2.69 -7.46
N ALA A 86 -0.39 3.09 -7.19
CA ALA A 86 -1.36 3.54 -8.19
C ALA A 86 -1.31 5.05 -8.47
N LEU A 87 -0.47 5.81 -7.76
CA LEU A 87 -0.37 7.26 -7.87
C LEU A 87 0.95 7.69 -8.54
N PRO A 88 1.00 8.86 -9.22
CA PRO A 88 2.27 9.43 -9.66
C PRO A 88 3.23 9.68 -8.48
N PRO A 89 4.54 9.43 -8.64
CA PRO A 89 5.24 8.99 -9.86
C PRO A 89 5.24 7.45 -10.09
N PHE A 90 4.55 6.65 -9.28
CA PHE A 90 4.70 5.20 -9.24
C PHE A 90 3.78 4.42 -10.20
N HIS A 91 2.64 4.99 -10.59
CA HIS A 91 1.63 4.31 -11.41
C HIS A 91 2.12 3.78 -12.76
N ASP A 92 3.13 4.41 -13.35
CA ASP A 92 3.68 4.03 -14.65
C ASP A 92 4.91 3.11 -14.57
N LEU A 93 5.34 2.72 -13.35
CA LEU A 93 6.55 1.93 -13.18
C LEU A 93 6.34 0.49 -13.68
N ASP A 94 7.07 0.10 -14.73
CA ASP A 94 7.15 -1.30 -15.17
C ASP A 94 8.29 -2.03 -14.45
N LEU A 95 8.13 -2.26 -13.15
CA LEU A 95 9.18 -2.87 -12.32
C LEU A 95 9.47 -4.32 -12.72
N ILE A 96 8.52 -5.04 -13.31
CA ILE A 96 8.70 -6.43 -13.73
C ILE A 96 9.62 -6.52 -14.94
N ASN A 97 9.34 -5.77 -16.01
CA ASN A 97 10.13 -5.83 -17.25
C ASN A 97 11.31 -4.87 -17.25
N TYR A 98 11.45 -4.02 -16.22
CA TYR A 98 12.57 -3.10 -16.12
C TYR A 98 13.92 -3.83 -16.23
N ASN A 99 14.68 -3.44 -17.25
CA ASN A 99 16.05 -3.86 -17.49
C ASN A 99 16.93 -2.60 -17.45
N PRO A 100 17.95 -2.53 -16.57
CA PRO A 100 18.75 -1.31 -16.44
C PRO A 100 19.58 -1.05 -17.70
N PHE A 101 19.16 -0.09 -18.53
CA PHE A 101 19.99 0.45 -19.61
C PHE A 101 20.79 1.65 -19.09
N SER A 102 21.97 1.40 -18.53
CA SER A 102 23.13 2.31 -18.34
C SER A 102 22.99 3.73 -17.76
N ASP A 103 21.82 4.35 -17.69
CA ASP A 103 21.65 5.71 -17.18
C ASP A 103 21.54 5.74 -15.65
N GLY A 104 20.87 4.77 -15.03
CA GLY A 104 20.74 4.65 -13.58
C GLY A 104 20.00 5.81 -12.91
N LEU A 105 19.26 6.60 -13.70
CA LEU A 105 18.58 7.83 -13.29
C LEU A 105 17.07 7.67 -13.12
N THR A 106 16.50 6.51 -13.46
CA THR A 106 15.05 6.27 -13.36
C THR A 106 14.61 5.87 -11.96
N LEU A 107 13.33 6.08 -11.63
CA LEU A 107 12.75 5.66 -10.35
C LEU A 107 12.74 4.13 -10.23
N GLU A 108 12.51 3.41 -11.33
CA GLU A 108 12.61 1.95 -11.40
C GLU A 108 13.99 1.45 -10.96
N SER A 109 15.05 2.20 -11.25
CA SER A 109 16.42 1.84 -10.83
C SER A 109 16.59 1.81 -9.32
N VAL A 110 15.84 2.65 -8.58
CA VAL A 110 15.82 2.67 -7.10
C VAL A 110 15.28 1.35 -6.57
N PHE A 111 14.17 0.88 -7.13
CA PHE A 111 13.53 -0.37 -6.76
C PHE A 111 14.32 -1.60 -7.22
N TYR A 112 14.85 -1.57 -8.45
CA TYR A 112 15.57 -2.68 -9.08
C TYR A 112 16.78 -3.15 -8.26
N LYS A 113 17.50 -2.22 -7.64
CA LYS A 113 18.69 -2.52 -6.81
C LYS A 113 18.33 -3.21 -5.49
N THR A 114 17.07 -3.25 -5.10
CA THR A 114 16.66 -3.88 -3.84
C THR A 114 16.67 -5.41 -3.94
N ARG A 115 17.08 -6.07 -2.85
CA ARG A 115 16.95 -7.52 -2.73
C ARG A 115 15.49 -8.00 -2.82
N HIS A 116 14.54 -7.18 -2.36
CA HIS A 116 13.09 -7.44 -2.42
C HIS A 116 12.61 -7.56 -3.88
N CYS A 117 12.99 -6.61 -4.73
CA CYS A 117 12.66 -6.65 -6.16
C CYS A 117 13.30 -7.87 -6.84
N SER A 118 14.58 -8.13 -6.56
CA SER A 118 15.28 -9.31 -7.10
C SER A 118 14.63 -10.63 -6.70
N ALA A 119 14.22 -10.78 -5.45
CA ALA A 119 13.53 -11.97 -4.96
C ALA A 119 12.15 -12.14 -5.61
N LEU A 120 11.40 -11.03 -5.78
CA LEU A 120 10.08 -11.06 -6.43
C LEU A 120 10.19 -11.42 -7.91
N LYS A 121 11.14 -10.83 -8.67
CA LYS A 121 11.38 -11.16 -10.09
C LYS A 121 11.74 -12.63 -10.32
N ARG A 122 12.50 -13.23 -9.41
CA ARG A 122 12.95 -14.63 -9.51
C ARG A 122 11.95 -15.62 -8.93
N SER A 123 10.89 -15.13 -8.29
CA SER A 123 9.93 -15.98 -7.61
C SER A 123 9.10 -16.77 -8.61
N VAL A 124 9.02 -18.09 -8.40
CA VAL A 124 8.11 -18.97 -9.14
C VAL A 124 6.64 -18.68 -8.88
N PHE A 125 6.34 -17.87 -7.84
CA PHE A 125 4.99 -17.51 -7.46
C PHE A 125 4.42 -16.32 -8.23
N VAL A 126 5.27 -15.56 -8.92
CA VAL A 126 4.82 -14.47 -9.78
C VAL A 126 4.37 -15.05 -11.11
N SER A 127 3.12 -14.80 -11.46
CA SER A 127 2.52 -15.23 -12.72
C SER A 127 3.10 -14.45 -13.91
N LYS A 128 2.86 -14.95 -15.13
CA LYS A 128 3.33 -14.31 -16.36
C LYS A 128 2.79 -12.89 -16.56
N ASP A 129 1.63 -12.57 -15.99
CA ASP A 129 1.04 -11.22 -15.98
C ASP A 129 1.53 -10.35 -14.81
N GLY A 130 2.58 -10.78 -14.11
CA GLY A 130 3.24 -10.00 -13.06
C GLY A 130 2.44 -9.89 -11.78
N LYS A 131 1.62 -10.88 -11.46
CA LYS A 131 0.80 -10.90 -10.25
C LYS A 131 1.23 -11.99 -9.30
N ILE A 132 0.96 -11.79 -8.02
CA ILE A 132 1.24 -12.76 -6.96
C ILE A 132 0.07 -12.76 -5.97
N ASN A 133 -0.31 -13.92 -5.47
CA ASN A 133 -1.29 -13.95 -4.39
C ASN A 133 -0.63 -13.60 -3.04
N SER A 134 -1.40 -13.06 -2.12
CA SER A 134 -0.94 -12.70 -0.79
C SER A 134 -0.27 -13.87 -0.03
N GLU A 135 -0.80 -15.08 -0.14
CA GLU A 135 -0.25 -16.28 0.52
C GLU A 135 1.15 -16.61 0.02
N ASN A 136 1.37 -16.58 -1.30
CA ASN A 136 2.69 -16.80 -1.86
C ASN A 136 3.64 -15.64 -1.58
N LEU A 137 3.13 -14.40 -1.49
CA LEU A 137 3.94 -13.26 -1.06
C LEU A 137 4.43 -13.46 0.38
N ILE A 138 3.57 -13.98 1.26
CA ILE A 138 3.95 -14.34 2.64
C ILE A 138 4.99 -15.45 2.64
N ILE A 139 4.81 -16.51 1.84
CA ILE A 139 5.78 -17.60 1.72
C ILE A 139 7.13 -17.06 1.26
N LEU A 140 7.15 -16.27 0.18
CA LEU A 140 8.35 -15.63 -0.36
C LEU A 140 9.04 -14.76 0.70
N ALA A 141 8.29 -13.91 1.40
CA ALA A 141 8.82 -12.99 2.39
C ALA A 141 9.40 -13.68 3.64
N ASN A 142 8.96 -14.90 3.95
CA ASN A 142 9.40 -15.65 5.13
C ASN A 142 10.38 -16.79 4.80
N ALA A 143 10.72 -17.02 3.53
CA ALA A 143 11.77 -17.94 3.13
C ALA A 143 13.10 -17.59 3.82
N GLU A 144 13.93 -18.59 4.13
CA GLU A 144 15.15 -18.43 4.95
C GLU A 144 16.13 -17.41 4.34
N GLU A 145 16.22 -17.40 3.02
CA GLU A 145 17.07 -16.49 2.25
C GLU A 145 16.56 -15.04 2.20
N ASN A 146 15.28 -14.82 2.49
CA ASN A 146 14.63 -13.51 2.37
C ASN A 146 14.41 -12.86 3.74
N MET A 147 13.65 -13.51 4.62
CA MET A 147 13.27 -12.97 5.95
C MET A 147 12.91 -11.48 5.92
N PHE A 148 12.09 -11.07 4.94
CA PHE A 148 11.67 -9.67 4.75
C PHE A 148 10.68 -9.23 5.83
N PHE A 149 9.84 -10.15 6.29
CA PHE A 149 8.85 -9.86 7.32
C PHE A 149 9.34 -10.19 8.72
N GLN A 150 8.99 -9.32 9.68
CA GLN A 150 9.25 -9.55 11.09
C GLN A 150 8.30 -10.62 11.64
N LYS A 151 8.87 -11.73 12.14
CA LYS A 151 8.13 -12.91 12.62
C LYS A 151 7.06 -12.60 13.67
N ASN A 152 7.31 -11.62 14.54
CA ASN A 152 6.36 -11.23 15.59
C ASN A 152 5.18 -10.44 15.04
N SER A 153 5.41 -9.61 14.02
CA SER A 153 4.41 -8.75 13.41
C SER A 153 3.38 -9.54 12.60
N LEU A 154 3.81 -10.55 11.83
CA LEU A 154 2.90 -11.47 11.12
C LEU A 154 1.96 -12.20 12.06
N LYS A 155 2.47 -12.73 13.18
CA LYS A 155 1.65 -13.39 14.19
C LYS A 155 0.58 -12.46 14.75
N ASN A 156 0.91 -11.18 14.94
CA ASN A 156 -0.06 -10.18 15.39
C ASN A 156 -1.10 -9.87 14.32
N ILE A 157 -0.71 -9.75 13.05
CA ILE A 157 -1.62 -9.54 11.91
C ILE A 157 -2.65 -10.68 11.80
N PHE A 158 -2.21 -11.93 11.90
CA PHE A 158 -3.12 -13.08 11.82
C PHE A 158 -3.92 -13.35 13.10
N LYS A 159 -3.43 -12.89 14.27
CA LYS A 159 -4.16 -12.97 15.54
C LYS A 159 -5.24 -11.90 15.69
N GLN A 160 -5.14 -10.78 14.97
CA GLN A 160 -6.20 -9.77 14.89
C GLN A 160 -7.42 -10.32 14.11
N LYS A 161 -8.19 -11.20 14.75
CA LYS A 161 -9.61 -11.39 14.39
C LYS A 161 -10.32 -10.07 14.72
N ARG A 162 -10.45 -9.15 13.75
CA ARG A 162 -11.39 -8.03 13.89
C ARG A 162 -12.81 -8.62 13.94
N LYS A 163 -13.30 -8.90 15.16
CA LYS A 163 -14.74 -8.97 15.39
C LYS A 163 -15.24 -7.53 15.28
N TYR A 164 -15.69 -7.12 14.10
CA TYR A 164 -16.52 -5.92 14.00
C TYR A 164 -17.70 -6.13 14.95
N THR A 165 -17.74 -5.35 16.02
CA THR A 165 -18.90 -5.41 16.91
C THR A 165 -20.06 -4.72 16.20
N ASN A 166 -21.29 -5.24 16.32
CA ASN A 166 -22.48 -4.64 15.71
C ASN A 166 -22.65 -3.15 16.07
N LYS A 167 -22.05 -2.71 17.18
CA LYS A 167 -22.06 -1.32 17.64
C LYS A 167 -21.16 -0.40 16.81
N GLU A 168 -19.98 -0.86 16.40
CA GLU A 168 -19.07 -0.11 15.53
C GLU A 168 -19.60 -0.03 14.10
N SER A 169 -20.18 -1.13 13.58
CA SER A 169 -20.88 -1.14 12.29
C SER A 169 -22.10 -0.21 12.30
N ALA A 170 -22.86 -0.17 13.40
CA ALA A 170 -24.00 0.73 13.55
C ALA A 170 -23.57 2.21 13.64
N SER A 171 -22.50 2.53 14.37
CA SER A 171 -21.94 3.90 14.40
C SER A 171 -21.43 4.33 13.03
N ARG A 172 -20.68 3.47 12.33
CA ARG A 172 -20.18 3.71 10.98
C ARG A 172 -21.32 3.93 9.98
N ASN A 173 -22.35 3.07 10.01
CA ASN A 173 -23.51 3.23 9.14
C ASN A 173 -24.30 4.51 9.47
N LYS A 174 -24.31 4.94 10.73
CA LYS A 174 -24.93 6.21 11.15
C LYS A 174 -24.15 7.43 10.66
N GLU A 175 -22.82 7.38 10.67
CA GLU A 175 -21.95 8.43 10.12
C GLU A 175 -22.06 8.51 8.59
N ILE A 176 -22.00 7.36 7.91
CA ILE A 176 -22.20 7.29 6.44
C ILE A 176 -23.59 7.82 6.05
N CYS A 177 -24.64 7.48 6.80
CA CYS A 177 -25.99 8.02 6.55
C CYS A 177 -26.07 9.53 6.77
N LYS A 178 -25.33 10.10 7.73
CA LYS A 178 -25.27 11.55 7.96
C LYS A 178 -24.53 12.26 6.83
N GLU A 179 -23.39 11.75 6.41
CA GLU A 179 -22.65 12.30 5.26
C GLU A 179 -23.47 12.17 3.97
N TRP A 180 -24.18 11.06 3.78
CA TRP A 180 -25.10 10.88 2.66
C TRP A 180 -26.24 11.91 2.66
N GLN A 181 -26.82 12.22 3.81
CA GLN A 181 -27.87 13.24 3.92
C GLN A 181 -27.35 14.65 3.58
N LEU A 182 -26.09 14.94 3.90
CA LEU A 182 -25.43 16.21 3.56
C LEU A 182 -25.07 16.30 2.07
N LEU A 183 -24.62 15.20 1.47
CA LEU A 183 -24.09 15.17 0.11
C LEU A 183 -25.16 14.88 -0.96
N SER A 184 -26.25 14.16 -0.62
CA SER A 184 -27.26 13.78 -1.62
C SER A 184 -27.94 14.94 -2.34
N PRO A 185 -28.25 16.10 -1.71
CA PRO A 185 -28.82 17.25 -2.42
C PRO A 185 -27.84 17.88 -3.42
N LEU A 186 -26.53 17.75 -3.16
CA LEU A 186 -25.46 18.27 -4.04
C LEU A 186 -25.19 17.33 -5.22
N LEU A 187 -25.51 16.04 -5.08
CA LEU A 187 -25.27 15.00 -6.07
C LEU A 187 -26.49 14.71 -6.97
N ASP A 188 -27.70 15.06 -6.51
CA ASP A 188 -28.97 14.86 -7.23
C ASP A 188 -29.10 15.68 -8.54
N THR A 189 -28.20 16.63 -8.80
CA THR A 189 -28.21 17.40 -10.07
C THR A 189 -27.40 16.76 -11.20
N LYS A 190 -26.60 15.70 -10.94
CA LYS A 190 -25.73 15.10 -11.96
C LYS A 190 -25.78 13.58 -12.09
N TYR A 191 -26.36 12.85 -11.14
CA TYR A 191 -26.40 11.38 -11.18
C TYR A 191 -27.78 10.84 -10.80
N GLN A 192 -28.42 10.10 -11.70
CA GLN A 192 -29.82 9.67 -11.56
C GLN A 192 -30.06 8.54 -10.55
N THR A 193 -29.03 7.81 -10.10
CA THR A 193 -29.20 6.73 -9.11
C THR A 193 -28.01 6.55 -8.15
N LYS A 194 -28.30 6.10 -6.92
CA LYS A 194 -27.32 5.84 -5.84
C LYS A 194 -26.19 4.87 -6.24
N VAL A 195 -26.49 3.92 -7.14
CA VAL A 195 -25.53 2.91 -7.60
C VAL A 195 -24.47 3.50 -8.54
N GLN A 196 -24.82 4.52 -9.31
CA GLN A 196 -23.89 5.18 -10.24
C GLN A 196 -22.86 6.03 -9.49
N ILE A 197 -23.28 6.68 -8.40
CA ILE A 197 -22.39 7.47 -7.53
C ILE A 197 -21.35 6.56 -6.86
N TYR A 198 -21.78 5.42 -6.31
CA TYR A 198 -20.86 4.44 -5.70
C TYR A 198 -19.82 3.89 -6.68
N ARG A 199 -20.22 3.66 -7.94
CA ARG A 199 -19.31 3.17 -8.99
C ARG A 199 -18.29 4.22 -9.42
N GLU A 200 -18.65 5.50 -9.43
CA GLU A 200 -17.72 6.59 -9.77
C GLU A 200 -16.72 6.88 -8.63
N ILE A 201 -17.13 6.79 -7.36
CA ILE A 201 -16.22 6.92 -6.22
C ILE A 201 -15.14 5.82 -6.26
N ILE A 202 -15.53 4.61 -6.66
CA ILE A 202 -14.60 3.47 -6.80
C ILE A 202 -13.76 3.55 -8.08
N ARG A 203 -14.21 4.26 -9.13
CA ARG A 203 -13.50 4.39 -10.42
C ARG A 203 -12.50 5.55 -10.50
N LYS A 204 -12.59 6.52 -9.59
CA LYS A 204 -11.63 7.62 -9.47
C LYS A 204 -10.54 7.38 -8.42
N GLN A 205 -10.49 6.16 -7.89
CA GLN A 205 -9.36 5.59 -7.16
C GLN A 205 -8.68 4.58 -8.07
#